data_AF-A0A8S2ECQ6-F1
#
_entry.id   AF-A0A8S2ECQ6-F1
#
_cell.length_a   1.000
_cell.length_b   1.000
_cell.length_c   1.000
_cell.angle_alpha   90.00
_cell.angle_beta   90.00
_cell.angle_gamma   90.00
#
_symmetry.space_group_name_H-M   'P 1'
#
loop_
_entity.id
_entity.type
_entity.pdbx_description
1 polymer ?
#
loop_
_entity_poly.entity_id
_entity_poly.type
_entity_poly.pdbx_seq_one_letter_code
_entity_poly.pdbx_strand_id
1 'polypeptide(L)'
;MIAQRDSLQELGIPKENVLITANGDKLVLLNGEIKLSEERIEIEDVYIDDNSNSTKASGLMLKNRKVLSEEGVLSIVISIDPVTNKMIANPLVISRGTFYTKESMDIVMRLSRRVRHLVEEELAKPKPAMPELKAMIKKRDEIMKKYDVSKKLAQANVNASAPVKSRR
;
A
#
# COMPACT_ATOMS: atom_id res chain seq x y z
N MET A 1 1.79 -17.22 -25.96
CA MET A 1 2.73 -18.36 -25.86
C MET A 1 2.02 -19.71 -25.72
N ILE A 2 1.15 -19.93 -24.71
CA ILE A 2 0.45 -21.23 -24.55
C ILE A 2 -0.44 -21.56 -25.76
N ALA A 3 -1.33 -20.65 -26.15
CA ALA A 3 -2.18 -20.85 -27.33
C ALA A 3 -1.37 -21.08 -28.63
N GLN A 4 -0.22 -20.44 -28.74
CA GLN A 4 0.66 -20.54 -29.91
C GLN A 4 1.39 -21.89 -29.94
N ARG A 5 1.75 -22.45 -28.77
CA ARG A 5 2.26 -23.82 -28.66
C ARG A 5 1.21 -24.83 -29.11
N ASP A 6 -0.04 -24.62 -28.72
CA ASP A 6 -1.12 -25.57 -29.04
C ASP A 6 -1.38 -25.59 -30.56
N SER A 7 -1.34 -24.43 -31.24
CA SER A 7 -1.37 -24.39 -32.71
C SER A 7 -0.17 -25.06 -33.39
N LEU A 8 1.03 -24.99 -32.82
CA LEU A 8 2.21 -25.66 -33.36
C LEU A 8 2.12 -27.19 -33.21
N GLN A 9 1.43 -27.67 -32.17
CA GLN A 9 1.17 -29.10 -31.99
C GLN A 9 0.14 -29.63 -32.99
N GLU A 10 -0.89 -28.84 -33.32
CA GLU A 10 -1.85 -29.17 -34.39
C GLU A 10 -1.16 -29.28 -35.76
N LEU A 11 -0.09 -28.49 -35.98
CA LEU A 11 0.76 -28.58 -37.16
C LEU A 11 1.77 -29.75 -37.14
N GLY A 12 1.70 -30.60 -36.11
CA GLY A 12 2.53 -31.81 -35.99
C GLY A 12 3.92 -31.59 -35.41
N ILE A 13 4.21 -30.42 -34.82
CA ILE A 13 5.49 -30.19 -34.12
C ILE A 13 5.43 -30.88 -32.75
N PRO A 14 6.38 -31.78 -32.43
CA PRO A 14 6.42 -32.46 -31.15
C PRO A 14 6.52 -31.48 -29.98
N LYS A 15 5.81 -31.77 -28.89
CA LYS A 15 5.75 -30.89 -27.72
C LYS A 15 7.12 -30.67 -27.09
N GLU A 16 8.00 -31.67 -27.14
CA GLU A 16 9.39 -31.58 -26.68
C GLU A 16 10.21 -30.53 -27.42
N ASN A 17 9.82 -30.16 -28.66
CA ASN A 17 10.51 -29.17 -29.47
C ASN A 17 9.93 -27.74 -29.30
N VAL A 18 8.91 -27.57 -28.46
CA VAL A 18 8.28 -26.27 -28.21
C VAL A 18 8.51 -25.84 -26.76
N LEU A 19 9.48 -24.96 -26.58
CA LEU A 19 9.85 -24.43 -25.27
C LEU A 19 9.07 -23.14 -24.97
N ILE A 20 8.40 -23.10 -23.83
CA ILE A 20 7.84 -21.86 -23.27
C ILE A 20 8.87 -21.29 -22.32
N THR A 21 9.50 -20.20 -22.72
CA THR A 21 10.49 -19.48 -21.92
C THR A 21 9.87 -18.27 -21.23
N ALA A 22 10.42 -17.91 -20.09
CA ALA A 22 10.23 -16.60 -19.48
C ALA A 22 11.50 -15.76 -19.65
N ASN A 23 11.39 -14.47 -19.38
CA ASN A 23 12.55 -13.58 -19.38
C ASN A 23 13.60 -14.12 -18.40
N GLY A 24 14.87 -14.09 -18.80
CA GLY A 24 15.99 -14.61 -18.01
C GLY A 24 16.30 -16.10 -18.18
N ASP A 25 15.46 -16.86 -18.89
CA ASP A 25 15.81 -18.24 -19.26
C ASP A 25 16.99 -18.29 -20.24
N LYS A 26 17.99 -19.11 -19.92
CA LYS A 26 19.05 -19.46 -20.88
C LYS A 26 18.65 -20.74 -21.62
N LEU A 27 18.85 -20.72 -22.94
CA LEU A 27 18.69 -21.87 -23.81
C LEU A 27 20.06 -22.36 -24.26
N VAL A 28 20.27 -23.67 -24.18
CA VAL A 28 21.48 -24.33 -24.69
C VAL A 28 21.10 -25.13 -25.93
N LEU A 29 21.75 -24.83 -27.04
CA LEU A 29 21.68 -25.62 -28.27
C LEU A 29 22.95 -26.45 -28.38
N LEU A 30 22.82 -27.78 -28.31
CA LEU A 30 23.94 -28.70 -28.48
C LEU A 30 23.52 -29.84 -29.41
N ASN A 31 24.31 -30.07 -30.46
CA ASN A 31 24.08 -31.17 -31.42
C ASN A 31 22.65 -31.20 -32.02
N GLY A 32 22.03 -30.04 -32.22
CA GLY A 32 20.67 -29.92 -32.76
C GLY A 32 19.56 -30.08 -31.71
N GLU A 33 19.88 -30.37 -30.45
CA GLU A 33 18.91 -30.38 -29.35
C GLU A 33 18.93 -29.05 -28.59
N ILE A 34 17.75 -28.47 -28.36
CA ILE A 34 17.58 -27.27 -27.54
C ILE A 34 17.05 -27.68 -26.17
N LYS A 35 17.72 -27.25 -25.11
CA LYS A 35 17.32 -27.50 -23.72
C LYS A 35 17.34 -26.20 -22.91
N LEU A 36 16.48 -26.13 -21.90
CA LEU A 36 16.56 -25.07 -20.90
C LEU A 36 17.80 -25.32 -20.03
N SER A 37 18.61 -24.29 -19.80
CA SER A 37 19.70 -24.36 -18.82
C SER A 37 19.13 -24.35 -17.40
N GLU A 38 19.86 -24.94 -16.45
CA GLU A 38 19.59 -24.78 -15.01
C GLU A 38 19.93 -23.36 -14.53
N GLU A 39 20.79 -22.65 -15.26
CA GLU A 39 21.13 -21.27 -14.95
C GLU A 39 20.16 -20.29 -15.60
N ARG A 40 19.72 -19.31 -14.80
CA ARG A 40 19.00 -18.14 -15.29
C ARG A 40 19.89 -16.90 -15.24
N ILE A 41 19.64 -15.99 -16.17
CA ILE A 41 20.18 -14.64 -16.10
C ILE A 41 19.32 -13.88 -15.10
N GLU A 42 19.97 -13.28 -14.10
CA GLU A 42 19.31 -12.37 -13.19
C GLU A 42 18.83 -11.14 -13.96
N ILE A 43 17.51 -10.96 -13.97
CA ILE A 43 16.84 -9.85 -14.63
C ILE A 43 15.98 -9.13 -13.61
N GLU A 44 15.90 -7.81 -13.76
CA GLU A 44 15.06 -6.97 -12.92
C GLU A 44 14.21 -6.07 -13.81
N ASP A 45 12.96 -5.87 -13.38
CA ASP A 45 12.11 -4.84 -13.98
C ASP A 45 12.64 -3.45 -13.60
N VAL A 46 12.84 -2.61 -14.61
CA VAL A 46 13.26 -1.22 -14.43
C VAL A 46 12.08 -0.31 -14.66
N TYR A 47 11.64 0.36 -13.60
CA TYR A 47 10.58 1.36 -13.67
C TYR A 47 11.18 2.76 -13.77
N ILE A 48 10.72 3.54 -14.74
CA ILE A 48 11.16 4.93 -14.93
C ILE A 48 10.03 5.84 -14.47
N ASP A 49 10.33 6.73 -13.53
CA ASP A 49 9.40 7.73 -13.03
C ASP A 49 10.11 9.09 -12.93
N ASP A 50 9.51 10.11 -13.53
CA ASP A 50 10.00 11.47 -13.75
C ASP A 50 11.33 11.66 -14.53
N ASN A 51 11.62 12.91 -14.90
CA ASN A 51 12.68 13.33 -15.83
C ASN A 51 14.10 13.25 -15.22
N SER A 52 14.27 12.51 -14.12
CA SER A 52 15.57 12.20 -13.56
C SER A 52 16.03 10.83 -14.08
N ASN A 53 17.09 10.83 -14.90
CA ASN A 53 17.70 9.64 -15.52
C ASN A 53 18.30 8.62 -14.52
N SER A 54 17.79 8.50 -13.30
CA SER A 54 18.38 7.65 -12.25
C SER A 54 17.45 7.13 -11.17
N THR A 55 16.15 7.44 -11.17
CA THR A 55 15.25 6.90 -10.13
C THR A 55 14.48 5.69 -10.65
N LYS A 56 15.06 4.50 -10.49
CA LYS A 56 14.29 3.25 -10.62
C LYS A 56 13.16 3.31 -9.58
N ALA A 57 11.90 3.46 -9.99
CA ALA A 57 10.82 3.30 -9.04
C ALA A 57 10.84 1.85 -8.53
N SER A 58 11.02 1.66 -7.22
CA SER A 58 11.08 0.31 -6.67
C SER A 58 9.67 -0.29 -6.57
N GLY A 59 9.57 -1.62 -6.68
CA GLY A 59 8.29 -2.32 -6.47
C GLY A 59 7.63 -1.99 -5.13
N LEU A 60 8.42 -1.65 -4.10
CA LEU A 60 7.91 -1.19 -2.81
C LEU A 60 7.18 0.16 -2.92
N MET A 61 7.69 1.10 -3.72
CA MET A 61 7.05 2.39 -3.93
C MET A 61 5.72 2.25 -4.66
N LEU A 62 5.66 1.38 -5.67
CA LEU A 62 4.41 1.04 -6.37
C LEU A 62 3.40 0.35 -5.45
N LYS A 63 3.87 -0.58 -4.60
CA LYS A 63 3.03 -1.21 -3.57
C LYS A 63 2.45 -0.18 -2.60
N ASN A 64 3.27 0.77 -2.14
CA ASN A 64 2.82 1.84 -1.25
C ASN A 64 1.80 2.75 -1.97
N ARG A 65 2.03 3.09 -3.25
CA ARG A 65 1.06 3.86 -4.05
C ARG A 65 -0.28 3.15 -4.16
N LYS A 66 -0.27 1.83 -4.40
CA LYS A 66 -1.50 1.03 -4.45
C LYS A 66 -2.27 1.10 -3.12
N VAL A 67 -1.59 0.82 -2.00
CA VAL A 67 -2.22 0.90 -0.67
C VAL A 67 -2.78 2.29 -0.41
N LEU A 68 -2.01 3.35 -0.69
CA LEU A 68 -2.47 4.73 -0.51
C LEU A 68 -3.65 5.11 -1.43
N SER A 69 -3.71 4.56 -2.64
CA SER A 69 -4.83 4.80 -3.56
C SER A 69 -6.12 4.09 -3.14
N GLU A 70 -6.00 2.95 -2.47
CA GLU A 70 -7.14 2.13 -2.02
C GLU A 70 -7.63 2.55 -0.63
N GLU A 71 -6.72 2.81 0.31
CA GLU A 71 -7.03 3.07 1.72
C GLU A 71 -6.95 4.57 2.10
N GLY A 72 -6.29 5.39 1.29
CA GLY A 72 -5.99 6.79 1.62
C GLY A 72 -4.94 6.92 2.72
N VAL A 73 -4.86 8.11 3.34
CA VAL A 73 -3.95 8.43 4.44
C VAL A 73 -4.67 9.15 5.58
N LEU A 74 -4.31 8.78 6.81
CA LEU A 74 -4.70 9.45 8.03
C LEU A 74 -3.45 9.94 8.77
N SER A 75 -3.42 11.22 9.13
CA SER A 75 -2.30 11.87 9.82
C SER A 75 -2.79 12.48 11.13
N ILE A 76 -2.01 12.27 12.20
CA ILE A 76 -2.30 12.80 13.53
C ILE A 76 -1.16 13.74 13.92
N VAL A 77 -1.48 15.00 14.15
CA VAL A 77 -0.53 16.05 14.55
C VAL A 77 -0.76 16.36 16.02
N ILE A 78 0.30 16.30 16.81
CA ILE A 78 0.28 16.58 18.25
C ILE A 78 1.37 17.60 18.54
N SER A 79 1.02 18.66 19.26
CA SER A 79 1.94 19.71 19.70
C SER A 79 2.20 19.55 21.19
N ILE A 80 3.46 19.31 21.55
CA ILE A 80 3.90 19.11 22.95
C ILE A 80 4.93 20.17 23.27
N ASP A 81 4.78 20.82 24.41
CA ASP A 81 5.80 21.68 24.99
C ASP A 81 6.86 20.78 25.67
N PRO A 82 8.12 20.78 25.18
CA PRO A 82 9.17 19.93 25.73
C PRO A 82 9.64 20.37 27.12
N VAL A 83 9.41 21.63 27.52
CA VAL A 83 9.80 22.17 28.82
C VAL A 83 8.78 21.77 29.88
N THR A 84 7.49 21.98 29.59
CA THR A 84 6.44 21.65 30.56
C THR A 84 5.95 20.20 30.48
N ASN A 85 6.36 19.45 29.46
CA ASN A 85 5.82 18.13 29.11
C ASN A 85 4.29 18.11 29.05
N LYS A 86 3.71 19.15 28.45
CA LYS A 86 2.25 19.27 28.31
C LYS A 86 1.87 19.43 26.85
N MET A 87 0.70 18.94 26.52
CA MET A 87 0.11 19.14 25.22
C MET A 87 -0.35 20.60 25.08
N ILE A 88 0.09 21.27 24.02
CA ILE A 88 -0.22 22.68 23.76
C ILE A 88 -1.64 22.81 23.18
N ALA A 89 -2.04 21.86 22.33
CA ALA A 89 -3.31 21.87 21.63
C ALA A 89 -3.87 20.45 21.46
N ASN A 90 -5.19 20.35 21.23
CA ASN A 90 -5.82 19.07 20.91
C ASN A 90 -5.15 18.40 19.70
N PRO A 91 -5.03 17.05 19.67
CA PRO A 91 -4.51 16.34 18.51
C PRO A 91 -5.36 16.64 17.28
N LEU A 92 -4.71 17.10 16.21
CA LEU A 92 -5.34 17.38 14.94
C LEU A 92 -5.28 16.12 14.07
N VAL A 93 -6.44 15.64 13.64
CA VAL A 93 -6.58 14.47 12.77
C VAL A 93 -6.92 14.96 11.37
N ILE A 94 -6.05 14.64 10.40
CA ILE A 94 -6.18 15.01 8.99
C ILE A 94 -6.32 13.72 8.19
N SER A 95 -7.36 13.63 7.36
CA SER A 95 -7.53 12.50 6.44
C SER A 95 -7.55 12.97 4.99
N ARG A 96 -6.93 12.20 4.09
CA ARG A 96 -7.03 12.37 2.64
C ARG A 96 -7.31 11.01 1.99
N GLY A 97 -8.36 10.91 1.20
CA GLY A 97 -8.73 9.66 0.49
C GLY A 97 -9.38 8.57 1.36
N THR A 98 -9.32 8.67 2.69
CA THR A 98 -9.89 7.64 3.59
C THR A 98 -11.35 7.90 3.99
N PHE A 99 -11.77 9.16 4.19
CA PHE A 99 -13.12 9.46 4.71
C PHE A 99 -13.72 10.71 4.09
N TYR A 100 -14.99 10.64 3.67
CA TYR A 100 -15.74 11.81 3.20
C TYR A 100 -17.27 11.68 3.42
N THR A 101 -17.71 11.43 4.66
CA THR A 101 -19.14 11.43 5.02
C THR A 101 -19.38 12.14 6.34
N LYS A 102 -20.59 12.65 6.62
CA LYS A 102 -20.89 13.32 7.91
C LYS A 102 -20.65 12.40 9.12
N GLU A 103 -20.79 11.10 8.93
CA GLU A 103 -20.53 10.07 9.95
C GLU A 103 -19.05 9.94 10.31
N SER A 104 -18.13 10.33 9.42
CA SER A 104 -16.70 10.26 9.70
C SER A 104 -16.22 11.34 10.68
N MET A 105 -16.98 12.43 10.85
CA MET A 105 -16.60 13.50 11.78
C MET A 105 -16.61 13.03 13.24
N ASP A 106 -17.60 12.21 13.62
CA ASP A 106 -17.68 11.61 14.96
C ASP A 106 -16.51 10.64 15.22
N ILE A 107 -16.11 9.87 14.21
CA ILE A 107 -14.93 8.99 14.29
C ILE A 107 -13.66 9.82 14.52
N VAL A 108 -13.49 10.89 13.76
CA VAL A 108 -12.37 11.83 13.88
C VAL A 108 -12.31 12.44 15.29
N MET A 109 -13.45 12.89 15.83
CA MET A 109 -13.53 13.45 17.19
C MET A 109 -13.20 12.42 18.26
N ARG A 110 -13.73 11.19 18.16
CA ARG A 110 -13.38 10.09 19.08
C ARG A 110 -11.90 9.74 19.03
N LEU A 111 -11.31 9.71 17.84
CA LEU A 111 -9.89 9.43 17.66
C LEU A 111 -9.03 10.52 18.30
N SER A 112 -9.33 11.80 18.03
CA SER A 112 -8.63 12.94 18.63
C SER A 112 -8.68 12.87 20.17
N ARG A 113 -9.87 12.61 20.75
CA ARG A 113 -10.02 12.45 22.21
C ARG A 113 -9.22 11.27 22.75
N ARG A 114 -9.24 10.13 22.05
CA ARG A 114 -8.49 8.94 22.48
C ARG A 114 -6.99 9.18 22.45
N VAL A 115 -6.48 9.77 21.38
CA VAL A 115 -5.06 10.15 21.25
C VAL A 115 -4.69 11.11 22.37
N ARG A 116 -5.54 12.09 22.66
CA ARG A 116 -5.29 13.06 23.73
C ARG A 116 -5.04 12.38 25.07
N HIS A 117 -5.96 11.53 25.49
CA HIS A 117 -5.84 10.80 26.75
C HIS A 117 -4.57 9.93 26.82
N LEU A 118 -4.22 9.25 25.73
CA LEU A 118 -3.03 8.40 25.69
C LEU A 118 -1.73 9.21 25.82
N VAL A 119 -1.67 10.36 25.15
CA VAL A 119 -0.50 11.23 25.21
C VAL A 119 -0.39 11.88 26.59
N GLU A 120 -1.49 12.32 27.19
CA GLU A 120 -1.50 12.88 28.56
C GLU A 120 -1.06 11.86 29.61
N GLU A 121 -1.49 10.60 29.50
CA GLU A 121 -1.05 9.50 30.39
C GLU A 121 0.45 9.25 30.28
N GLU A 122 1.01 9.31 29.06
CA GLU A 122 2.43 9.09 28.84
C GLU A 122 3.28 10.27 29.32
N LEU A 123 2.81 11.49 29.08
CA LEU A 123 3.47 12.72 29.52
C LEU A 123 3.48 12.88 31.05
N ALA A 124 2.57 12.22 31.77
CA ALA A 124 2.57 12.19 33.23
C ALA A 124 3.69 11.32 33.83
N LYS A 125 4.38 10.51 33.02
CA LYS A 125 5.50 9.68 33.49
C LYS A 125 6.79 10.50 33.61
N PRO A 126 7.70 10.15 34.54
CA PRO A 126 8.89 10.96 34.86
C PRO A 126 9.96 11.06 33.74
N LYS A 127 9.84 10.29 32.64
CA LYS A 127 10.72 10.37 31.46
C LYS A 127 9.95 10.01 30.18
N PRO A 128 9.17 10.92 29.59
CA PRO A 128 8.49 10.64 28.32
C PRO A 128 9.51 10.66 27.19
N ALA A 129 9.84 9.50 26.61
CA ALA A 129 10.70 9.45 25.43
C ALA A 129 9.85 9.65 24.16
N MET A 130 10.21 10.62 23.33
CA MET A 130 9.53 10.87 22.04
C MET A 130 9.42 9.63 21.12
N PRO A 131 10.39 8.71 21.08
CA PRO A 131 10.25 7.43 20.38
C PRO A 131 9.15 6.53 20.93
N GLU A 132 8.93 6.52 22.25
CA GLU A 132 7.90 5.72 22.91
C GLU A 132 6.51 6.28 22.63
N LEU A 133 6.35 7.61 22.65
CA LEU A 133 5.13 8.30 22.22
C LEU A 133 4.75 7.95 20.77
N LYS A 134 5.71 8.04 19.83
CA LYS A 134 5.50 7.66 18.43
C LYS A 134 5.17 6.17 18.30
N ALA A 135 5.88 5.31 19.04
CA ALA A 135 5.63 3.87 19.02
C ALA A 135 4.26 3.51 19.61
N MET A 136 3.76 4.20 20.64
CA MET A 136 2.44 3.94 21.22
C MET A 136 1.29 4.34 20.28
N ILE A 137 1.45 5.46 19.57
CA ILE A 137 0.47 5.91 18.57
C ILE A 137 0.50 4.94 17.37
N LYS A 138 1.69 4.48 16.95
CA LYS A 138 1.88 3.59 15.80
C LYS A 138 1.56 2.11 16.08
N LYS A 139 1.88 1.58 17.27
CA LYS A 139 1.59 0.18 17.69
C LYS A 139 0.09 -0.12 17.79
N ARG A 140 -0.76 0.89 17.65
CA ARG A 140 -2.21 0.78 17.71
C ARG A 140 -2.87 1.00 16.36
N ASP A 141 -2.27 0.45 15.30
CA ASP A 141 -3.00 0.05 14.07
C ASP A 141 -4.28 -0.76 14.38
N GLU A 142 -4.37 -1.37 15.57
CA GLU A 142 -5.59 -1.96 16.11
C GLU A 142 -6.71 -0.96 16.46
N ILE A 143 -6.42 0.28 16.84
CA ILE A 143 -7.47 1.28 17.09
C ILE A 143 -8.22 1.53 15.78
N MET A 144 -7.50 1.68 14.66
CA MET A 144 -8.09 1.81 13.33
C MET A 144 -8.85 0.55 12.88
N LYS A 145 -8.29 -0.65 13.11
CA LYS A 145 -8.97 -1.93 12.83
C LYS A 145 -10.22 -2.16 13.69
N LYS A 146 -10.20 -1.76 14.97
CA LYS A 146 -11.31 -1.94 15.94
C LYS A 146 -12.48 -1.00 15.65
N TYR A 147 -12.25 0.13 15.00
CA TYR A 147 -13.32 1.04 14.57
C TYR A 147 -13.99 0.63 13.25
N ASP A 148 -13.67 -0.55 12.70
CA ASP A 148 -14.27 -1.15 11.49
C ASP A 148 -14.46 -0.13 10.36
N VAL A 149 -13.44 0.71 10.21
CA VAL A 149 -13.33 1.73 9.17
C VAL A 149 -13.45 1.04 7.81
N SER A 150 -12.80 -0.10 7.65
CA SER A 150 -12.79 -0.90 6.42
C SER A 150 -14.17 -1.44 6.02
N LYS A 151 -15.04 -1.90 6.95
CA LYS A 151 -16.38 -2.40 6.57
C LYS A 151 -17.38 -1.30 6.25
N LYS A 152 -17.32 -0.15 6.90
CA LYS A 152 -18.24 0.97 6.59
C LYS A 152 -17.87 1.70 5.30
N LEU A 153 -16.57 1.73 4.95
CA LEU A 153 -16.10 2.25 3.66
C LEU A 153 -16.55 1.41 2.45
N ALA A 154 -16.63 0.09 2.60
CA ALA A 154 -17.16 -0.79 1.55
C ALA A 154 -18.65 -0.49 1.24
N GLN A 155 -19.46 -0.15 2.25
CA GLN A 155 -20.88 0.18 2.05
C GLN A 155 -21.12 1.60 1.53
N ALA A 156 -20.24 2.56 1.85
CA ALA A 156 -20.34 3.92 1.33
C ALA A 156 -19.98 4.01 -0.18
N ASN A 157 -19.02 3.22 -0.65
CA ASN A 157 -18.59 3.22 -2.05
C ASN A 157 -19.55 2.52 -3.03
N VAL A 158 -20.44 1.63 -2.56
CA VAL A 158 -21.48 1.04 -3.43
C VAL A 158 -22.56 2.08 -3.80
N ASN A 159 -22.78 3.10 -2.96
CA ASN A 159 -23.82 4.11 -3.19
C ASN A 159 -23.35 5.33 -4.00
N ALA A 160 -22.04 5.51 -4.18
CA ALA A 160 -21.49 6.63 -4.95
C ALA A 160 -21.24 6.32 -6.44
N SER A 161 -21.39 5.06 -6.86
CA SER A 161 -21.18 4.60 -8.24
C SER A 161 -22.45 4.60 -9.11
N ALA A 162 -23.59 5.09 -8.60
CA ALA A 162 -24.76 5.29 -9.43
C ALA A 162 -24.46 6.39 -10.49
N PRO A 163 -24.66 6.13 -11.80
CA PRO A 163 -24.35 7.10 -12.82
C PRO A 163 -25.23 8.34 -12.63
N VAL A 164 -24.59 9.50 -12.47
CA VAL A 164 -25.27 10.80 -12.49
C VAL A 164 -25.96 10.92 -13.84
N LYS A 165 -27.28 10.66 -13.89
CA LYS A 165 -28.09 10.91 -15.07
C LYS A 165 -27.95 12.39 -15.41
N SER A 166 -27.36 12.68 -16.57
CA SER A 166 -27.30 14.02 -17.12
C SER A 166 -28.73 14.55 -17.25
N ARG A 167 -29.05 15.59 -16.48
CA ARG A 167 -30.26 16.37 -16.71
C ARG A 167 -29.99 17.29 -17.89
N ARG A 168 -30.75 17.06 -18.97
CA ARG A 168 -31.00 18.05 -20.02
C ARG A 168 -31.68 19.27 -19.44
#